data_AF-A0ABD0UXU4-F1
#
_entry.id   AF-A0ABD0UXU4-F1
#
_cell.length_a   1.000
_cell.length_b   1.000
_cell.length_c   1.000
_cell.angle_alpha   90.00
_cell.angle_beta   90.00
_cell.angle_gamma   90.00
#
_symmetry.space_group_name_H-M   'P 1'
#
loop_
_entity.id
_entity.type
_entity.pdbx_description
1 polymer ?
#
loop_
_entity_poly.entity_id
_entity_poly.type
_entity_poly.pdbx_seq_one_letter_code
_entity_poly.pdbx_strand_id
1 'polypeptide(L)'
;MPRTSTVTCMHLDLLDRGWRRSGCFLYKPEMKSTCCPPYTIRLKACDFVPSKEQVRVQKKMQRFVEGTLNQREPDQFEEMNSTECYIKSCNNESLASNSSGIFLGKPSSGKNEYKFKEDEFLQVLSNEVNNAISACIDRGEFPSIQFPKAVVKKVKPHAKRKLTEDLLYTSNIPFQIAALLKRAQSAHGNNSPAGLNNPSQNGGSLDIPPNIIAEALSSSIKWDDQPFGLLVKACNGHLNFYSSTDQSNYSDFVSNIEACTQTFERARGQNKESCSTDNIAEIPFQKQKLEIRMKRSSFDPEEFALYKKYQINIHGDLPGKVTESSYRRFLVDTPIIFVPPASGARSVPPCGFGSFHQQYVIDGKLVAVGVVDILPRCLSSKYLFWDPDLAFLSLGKYSALQEISWVKDSHDHCPSLQYYYLGYYIHSCNKMRYKAAYRPSELLCPLRYEKWNEIKAFEKLGRLAFMRWVPFDIARPLLDKKSYVVLSDFATRPYEASSTGTSIPDYNGPNMSSSNERGEAGADHEVLDADEDNKSDVEVSREPLRNELMMFNVGNILIDLHGSRFRFKNLRQVFGPTDKRFIRELELQLERFVTVVGNELSSRIIYSLG
;
A
#
# COMPACT_ATOMS: atom_id res chain seq x y z
N MET A 1 -1.67 -38.63 28.78
CA MET A 1 -1.92 -37.31 28.18
C MET A 1 -1.15 -37.18 26.86
N PRO A 2 -1.83 -37.10 25.70
CA PRO A 2 -1.21 -36.53 24.48
C PRO A 2 -2.17 -35.68 23.61
N ARG A 3 -3.27 -35.11 24.14
CA ARG A 3 -4.33 -34.48 23.29
C ARG A 3 -4.04 -33.04 22.83
N THR A 4 -3.11 -32.31 23.45
CA THR A 4 -2.89 -30.88 23.17
C THR A 4 -1.95 -30.62 21.99
N SER A 5 -0.93 -31.46 21.78
CA SER A 5 0.01 -31.33 20.65
C SER A 5 -0.62 -31.61 19.29
N THR A 6 -1.72 -32.37 19.23
CA THR A 6 -2.38 -32.75 17.97
C THR A 6 -3.13 -31.59 17.31
N VAL A 7 -3.80 -30.69 18.05
CA VAL A 7 -4.66 -29.67 17.43
C VAL A 7 -3.86 -28.60 16.69
N THR A 8 -2.76 -28.13 17.28
CA THR A 8 -1.86 -27.17 16.63
C THR A 8 -1.20 -27.77 15.38
N CYS A 9 -0.88 -29.08 15.41
CA CYS A 9 -0.40 -29.81 14.23
C CYS A 9 -1.50 -29.98 13.18
N MET A 10 -2.74 -30.26 13.59
CA MET A 10 -3.90 -30.35 12.69
C MET A 10 -4.16 -29.02 11.98
N HIS A 11 -4.04 -27.89 12.68
CA HIS A 11 -4.21 -26.58 12.05
C HIS A 11 -3.12 -26.30 10.99
N LEU A 12 -1.87 -26.68 11.27
CA LEU A 12 -0.79 -26.61 10.29
C LEU A 12 -1.06 -27.48 9.05
N ASP A 13 -1.58 -28.69 9.26
CA ASP A 13 -1.97 -29.58 8.15
C ASP A 13 -3.10 -28.98 7.30
N LEU A 14 -4.05 -28.29 7.92
CA LEU A 14 -5.13 -27.57 7.22
C LEU A 14 -4.58 -26.38 6.42
N LEU A 15 -3.70 -25.57 7.01
CA LEU A 15 -3.02 -24.47 6.29
C LEU A 15 -2.28 -24.96 5.06
N ASP A 16 -1.57 -26.08 5.18
CA ASP A 16 -0.87 -26.71 4.06
C ASP A 16 -1.82 -27.22 2.97
N ARG A 17 -3.08 -27.50 3.30
CA ARG A 17 -4.15 -27.90 2.36
C ARG A 17 -4.91 -26.71 1.79
N GLY A 18 -4.49 -25.50 2.13
CA GLY A 18 -5.10 -24.25 1.65
C GLY A 18 -6.32 -23.83 2.45
N TRP A 19 -6.51 -24.33 3.67
CA TRP A 19 -7.51 -23.77 4.58
C TRP A 19 -6.98 -22.50 5.26
N ARG A 20 -7.89 -21.61 5.64
CA ARG A 20 -7.62 -20.40 6.44
C ARG A 20 -8.66 -20.27 7.54
N ARG A 21 -8.41 -19.39 8.50
CA ARG A 21 -9.35 -19.11 9.58
C ARG A 21 -9.84 -17.66 9.57
N SER A 22 -11.09 -17.46 9.96
CA SER A 22 -11.66 -16.20 10.40
C SER A 22 -12.21 -16.41 11.81
N GLY A 23 -11.56 -15.82 12.81
CA GLY A 23 -11.80 -16.20 14.20
C GLY A 23 -11.60 -17.69 14.46
N CYS A 24 -12.67 -18.32 14.96
CA CYS A 24 -12.82 -19.77 15.18
C CYS A 24 -13.29 -20.56 13.95
N PHE A 25 -13.72 -19.91 12.88
CA PHE A 25 -14.19 -20.60 11.66
C PHE A 25 -13.03 -20.90 10.73
N LEU A 26 -13.07 -22.07 10.09
CA LEU A 26 -12.13 -22.47 9.05
C LEU A 26 -12.83 -22.48 7.69
N TYR A 27 -12.14 -22.01 6.66
CA TYR A 27 -12.68 -21.94 5.31
C TYR A 27 -11.61 -22.25 4.26
N LYS A 28 -12.05 -22.75 3.11
CA LYS A 28 -11.22 -23.00 1.94
C LYS A 28 -12.02 -22.66 0.67
N PRO A 29 -11.56 -21.70 -0.14
CA PRO A 29 -12.24 -21.34 -1.39
C PRO A 29 -12.27 -22.49 -2.39
N GLU A 30 -13.39 -22.62 -3.10
CA GLU A 30 -13.48 -23.48 -4.28
C GLU A 30 -12.86 -22.77 -5.48
N MET A 31 -11.61 -23.10 -5.77
CA MET A 31 -10.80 -22.43 -6.79
C MET A 31 -11.41 -22.45 -8.20
N LYS A 32 -12.20 -23.48 -8.54
CA LYS A 32 -12.83 -23.63 -9.87
C LYS A 32 -14.05 -22.73 -10.06
N SER A 33 -14.75 -22.38 -8.99
CA SER A 33 -16.01 -21.62 -9.01
C SER A 33 -15.82 -20.17 -8.58
N THR A 34 -14.75 -19.86 -7.86
CA THR A 34 -14.43 -18.50 -7.42
C THR A 34 -13.90 -17.67 -8.60
N CYS A 35 -14.44 -16.46 -8.81
CA CYS A 35 -14.04 -15.56 -9.91
C CYS A 35 -12.56 -15.14 -9.85
N CYS A 36 -11.99 -15.09 -8.65
CA CYS A 36 -10.62 -14.67 -8.36
C CYS A 36 -9.89 -15.76 -7.56
N PRO A 37 -9.34 -16.81 -8.20
CA PRO A 37 -8.80 -17.99 -7.51
C PRO A 37 -7.63 -17.65 -6.56
N PRO A 38 -7.77 -17.91 -5.24
CA PRO A 38 -6.74 -17.59 -4.25
C PRO A 38 -5.77 -18.75 -4.00
N TYR A 39 -4.49 -18.58 -4.35
CA TYR A 39 -3.45 -19.55 -4.05
C TYR A 39 -2.83 -19.27 -2.69
N THR A 40 -2.56 -20.29 -1.88
CA THR A 40 -1.72 -20.09 -0.69
C THR A 40 -0.31 -19.76 -1.15
N ILE A 41 0.26 -18.66 -0.63
CA ILE A 41 1.64 -18.25 -0.87
C ILE A 41 2.45 -18.30 0.42
N ARG A 42 3.66 -18.83 0.35
CA ARG A 42 4.62 -18.83 1.45
C ARG A 42 6.04 -18.66 0.92
N LEU A 43 6.98 -18.50 1.83
CA LEU A 43 8.40 -18.59 1.56
C LEU A 43 9.13 -19.26 2.72
N LYS A 44 10.30 -19.82 2.46
CA LYS A 44 11.23 -20.24 3.51
C LYS A 44 12.01 -19.01 3.98
N ALA A 45 11.92 -18.69 5.27
CA ALA A 45 12.43 -17.46 5.83
C ALA A 45 13.93 -17.33 5.59
N CYS A 46 14.73 -18.34 5.90
CA CYS A 46 16.20 -18.32 5.73
C CYS A 46 16.65 -17.99 4.30
N ASP A 47 15.85 -18.37 3.29
CA ASP A 47 16.17 -18.15 1.88
C ASP A 47 15.73 -16.76 1.37
N PHE A 48 15.01 -15.99 2.20
CA PHE A 48 14.45 -14.70 1.81
C PHE A 48 15.52 -13.68 1.43
N VAL A 49 15.37 -13.12 0.23
CA VAL A 49 16.20 -12.03 -0.31
C VAL A 49 15.33 -10.78 -0.50
N PRO A 50 15.62 -9.67 0.21
CA PRO A 50 14.83 -8.46 0.11
C PRO A 50 15.03 -7.76 -1.24
N SER A 51 13.93 -7.29 -1.83
CA SER A 51 13.93 -6.47 -3.04
C SER A 51 14.41 -5.04 -2.76
N LYS A 52 14.78 -4.29 -3.81
CA LYS A 52 15.15 -2.85 -3.68
C LYS A 52 14.04 -2.03 -3.01
N GLU A 53 12.78 -2.38 -3.23
CA GLU A 53 11.65 -1.71 -2.61
C GLU A 53 11.53 -2.04 -1.11
N GLN A 54 11.68 -3.31 -0.74
CA GLN A 54 11.68 -3.75 0.65
C GLN A 54 12.84 -3.12 1.44
N VAL A 55 14.03 -3.05 0.85
CA VAL A 55 15.17 -2.33 1.43
C VAL A 55 14.87 -0.84 1.63
N ARG A 56 14.17 -0.20 0.69
CA ARG A 56 13.74 1.20 0.85
C ARG A 56 12.75 1.37 2.00
N VAL A 57 11.79 0.46 2.16
CA VAL A 57 10.83 0.48 3.29
C VAL A 57 11.58 0.34 4.62
N GLN A 58 12.51 -0.61 4.73
CA GLN A 58 13.32 -0.79 5.93
C GLN A 58 14.15 0.46 6.26
N LYS A 59 14.83 1.05 5.26
CA LYS A 59 15.59 2.29 5.44
C LYS A 59 14.69 3.49 5.78
N LYS A 60 13.46 3.53 5.27
CA LYS A 60 12.51 4.59 5.59
C LYS A 60 12.11 4.53 7.06
N MET A 61 11.77 3.34 7.56
CA MET A 61 11.48 3.13 8.98
C MET A 61 12.70 3.47 9.85
N GLN A 62 13.89 3.00 9.47
CA GLN A 62 15.13 3.33 10.18
C GLN A 62 15.33 4.85 10.30
N ARG A 63 15.18 5.58 9.20
CA ARG A 63 15.32 7.04 9.19
C ARG A 63 14.28 7.77 10.04
N PHE A 64 13.06 7.24 10.08
CA PHE A 64 12.00 7.75 10.95
C PHE A 64 12.38 7.57 12.43
N VAL A 65 12.83 6.36 12.79
CA VAL A 65 13.30 6.04 14.15
C VAL A 65 14.52 6.88 14.54
N GLU A 66 15.42 7.14 13.60
CA GLU A 66 16.60 8.00 13.81
C GLU A 66 16.27 9.50 13.86
N GLY A 67 15.03 9.91 13.65
CA GLY A 67 14.62 11.33 13.64
C GLY A 67 15.05 12.10 12.38
N THR A 68 15.52 11.42 11.33
CA THR A 68 15.93 12.02 10.04
C THR A 68 14.82 12.06 8.99
N LEU A 69 13.61 11.65 9.38
CA LEU A 69 12.38 11.73 8.60
C LEU A 69 11.26 12.20 9.53
N ASN A 70 10.79 13.44 9.34
CA ASN A 70 9.69 13.99 10.13
C ASN A 70 8.34 13.51 9.58
N GLN A 71 7.39 13.26 10.49
CA GLN A 71 5.98 13.19 10.15
C GLN A 71 5.61 14.56 9.54
N ARG A 72 5.02 14.58 8.34
CA ARG A 72 4.40 15.81 7.85
C ARG A 72 3.23 16.08 8.79
N GLU A 73 3.23 17.22 9.47
CA GLU A 73 2.02 17.65 10.17
C GLU A 73 0.88 17.75 9.14
N PRO A 74 -0.36 17.37 9.49
CA PRO A 74 -1.50 17.66 8.65
C PRO A 74 -1.60 19.18 8.53
N ASP A 75 -1.44 19.71 7.32
CA ASP A 75 -1.69 21.13 7.05
C ASP A 75 -3.13 21.45 7.47
N GLN A 76 -3.27 22.31 8.47
CA GLN A 76 -4.52 23.02 8.74
C GLN A 76 -4.75 24.01 7.59
N PHE A 77 -5.31 23.52 6.49
CA PHE A 77 -5.96 24.32 5.46
C PHE A 77 -7.28 23.62 5.11
N GLU A 78 -8.25 23.73 6.01
CA GLU A 78 -9.65 23.69 5.60
C GLU A 78 -10.19 25.12 5.46
N GLU A 79 -11.13 25.26 4.52
CA GLU A 79 -11.89 26.44 4.12
C GLU A 79 -11.18 27.45 3.21
N MET A 80 -11.43 27.34 1.90
CA MET A 80 -12.56 28.05 1.28
C MET A 80 -12.38 27.99 -0.23
N ASN A 81 -13.20 27.21 -0.93
CA ASN A 81 -13.47 27.37 -2.37
C ASN A 81 -14.73 26.59 -2.76
N SER A 82 -15.86 27.00 -2.19
CA SER A 82 -17.14 26.90 -2.89
C SER A 82 -17.19 28.07 -3.88
N THR A 83 -17.18 27.74 -5.16
CA THR A 83 -17.39 28.70 -6.24
C THR A 83 -18.88 28.88 -6.41
N GLU A 84 -19.40 30.09 -6.21
CA GLU A 84 -20.52 30.57 -7.01
C GLU A 84 -20.47 32.08 -7.19
N CYS A 85 -20.49 32.45 -8.47
CA CYS A 85 -20.74 33.73 -9.12
C CYS A 85 -21.30 34.86 -8.25
N TYR A 86 -20.75 36.08 -8.37
CA TYR A 86 -21.56 37.22 -8.83
C TYR A 86 -20.68 38.30 -9.47
N ILE A 87 -21.23 38.82 -10.56
CA ILE A 87 -20.69 39.74 -11.57
C ILE A 87 -20.57 41.17 -11.02
N LYS A 88 -19.59 41.92 -11.55
CA LYS A 88 -19.48 43.40 -11.69
C LYS A 88 -20.48 44.24 -10.87
N SER A 89 -19.95 45.20 -10.11
CA SER A 89 -19.93 46.61 -10.56
C SER A 89 -19.06 47.45 -9.64
N CYS A 90 -18.18 48.25 -10.23
CA CYS A 90 -17.65 49.45 -9.58
C CYS A 90 -18.82 50.44 -9.42
N ASN A 91 -18.86 51.17 -8.30
CA ASN A 91 -19.21 52.59 -8.25
C ASN A 91 -18.95 53.17 -6.85
N ASN A 92 -18.12 54.21 -6.87
CA ASN A 92 -18.17 55.47 -6.13
C ASN A 92 -18.21 55.55 -4.59
N GLU A 93 -17.23 56.33 -4.14
CA GLU A 93 -17.32 57.49 -3.25
C GLU A 93 -17.25 57.34 -1.72
N SER A 94 -16.17 57.94 -1.21
CA SER A 94 -16.16 58.98 -0.18
C SER A 94 -15.73 58.62 1.25
N LEU A 95 -14.69 59.35 1.65
CA LEU A 95 -14.41 59.99 2.95
C LEU A 95 -14.34 59.15 4.25
N ALA A 96 -13.15 59.24 4.86
CA ALA A 96 -12.87 59.66 6.25
C ALA A 96 -13.73 59.03 7.37
N SER A 97 -13.20 58.35 8.37
CA SER A 97 -12.29 58.91 9.37
C SER A 97 -12.19 57.94 10.57
N ASN A 98 -11.08 58.07 11.31
CA ASN A 98 -10.91 57.83 12.74
C ASN A 98 -10.94 56.39 13.32
N SER A 99 -9.71 55.92 13.60
CA SER A 99 -9.19 55.48 14.90
C SER A 99 -10.13 54.77 15.89
N SER A 100 -9.75 53.56 16.33
CA SER A 100 -9.09 53.33 17.63
C SER A 100 -9.15 51.83 18.00
N GLY A 101 -8.12 51.33 18.69
CA GLY A 101 -8.24 50.09 19.49
C GLY A 101 -7.22 49.00 19.20
N ILE A 102 -6.02 49.18 19.75
CA ILE A 102 -4.93 48.21 19.87
C ILE A 102 -5.33 47.03 20.77
N PHE A 103 -4.94 45.79 20.42
CA PHE A 103 -4.37 44.86 21.42
C PHE A 103 -3.36 43.89 20.79
N LEU A 104 -2.18 43.84 21.39
CA LEU A 104 -1.00 43.09 20.99
C LEU A 104 -1.19 41.57 21.11
N GLY A 105 -0.66 40.86 20.11
CA GLY A 105 -0.17 39.49 20.25
C GLY A 105 1.11 39.33 19.43
N LYS A 106 2.27 39.38 20.09
CA LYS A 106 3.59 39.13 19.48
C LYS A 106 3.67 37.69 18.93
N PRO A 107 4.22 37.46 17.72
CA PRO A 107 4.80 36.18 17.36
C PRO A 107 6.32 36.21 17.59
N SER A 108 6.79 35.22 18.34
CA SER A 108 8.18 34.94 18.65
C SER A 108 8.95 34.41 17.42
N SER A 109 9.82 35.25 16.88
CA SER A 109 11.24 35.00 16.52
C SER A 109 11.71 33.56 16.23
N GLY A 110 12.24 33.35 15.01
CA GLY A 110 13.68 33.02 14.90
C GLY A 110 14.13 31.76 14.15
N LYS A 111 13.26 30.97 13.50
CA LYS A 111 13.70 29.75 12.77
C LYS A 111 13.33 29.67 11.29
N ASN A 112 12.53 30.62 10.78
CA ASN A 112 12.00 30.51 9.43
C ASN A 112 12.82 31.22 8.37
N GLU A 113 13.75 32.11 8.67
CA GLU A 113 14.29 33.02 7.64
C GLU A 113 15.07 32.32 6.50
N TYR A 114 15.91 31.33 6.80
CA TYR A 114 16.66 30.58 5.76
C TYR A 114 15.79 29.61 4.96
N LYS A 115 14.83 28.96 5.62
CA LYS A 115 13.87 28.07 4.94
C LYS A 115 12.89 28.87 4.09
N PHE A 116 12.48 30.04 4.59
CA PHE A 116 11.63 31.01 3.90
C PHE A 116 12.35 31.57 2.66
N LYS A 117 13.65 31.93 2.77
CA LYS A 117 14.45 32.38 1.62
C LYS A 117 14.68 31.29 0.57
N GLU A 118 14.86 30.02 0.98
CA GLU A 118 14.99 28.90 0.04
C GLU A 118 13.65 28.54 -0.63
N ASP A 119 12.55 28.57 0.13
CA ASP A 119 11.19 28.35 -0.40
C ASP A 119 10.80 29.49 -1.36
N GLU A 120 11.16 30.73 -1.05
CA GLU A 120 11.00 31.90 -1.93
C GLU A 120 11.82 31.75 -3.22
N PHE A 121 13.07 31.29 -3.12
CA PHE A 121 13.89 31.01 -4.30
C PHE A 121 13.33 29.88 -5.18
N LEU A 122 12.83 28.80 -4.58
CA LEU A 122 12.13 27.73 -5.32
C LEU A 122 10.84 28.23 -5.98
N GLN A 123 10.16 29.20 -5.36
CA GLN A 123 8.99 29.85 -5.91
C GLN A 123 9.36 30.73 -7.11
N VAL A 124 10.47 31.47 -7.05
CA VAL A 124 11.01 32.24 -8.19
C VAL A 124 11.31 31.30 -9.37
N LEU A 125 12.04 30.20 -9.14
CA LEU A 125 12.33 29.22 -10.20
C LEU A 125 11.05 28.58 -10.76
N SER A 126 10.06 28.31 -9.91
CA SER A 126 8.78 27.76 -10.34
C SER A 126 7.98 28.75 -11.20
N ASN A 127 8.00 30.04 -10.85
CA ASN A 127 7.39 31.10 -11.65
C ASN A 127 8.09 31.27 -13.00
N GLU A 128 9.41 31.14 -13.04
CA GLU A 128 10.16 31.23 -14.29
C GLU A 128 9.79 30.10 -15.27
N VAL A 129 9.58 28.89 -14.75
CA VAL A 129 9.08 27.78 -15.55
C VAL A 129 7.64 28.04 -16.02
N ASN A 130 6.79 28.67 -15.20
CA ASN A 130 5.44 29.08 -15.64
C ASN A 130 5.48 30.14 -16.75
N ASN A 131 6.37 31.12 -16.64
CA ASN A 131 6.58 32.14 -17.68
C ASN A 131 7.03 31.51 -19.00
N ALA A 132 7.94 30.52 -18.94
CA ALA A 132 8.37 29.77 -20.10
C ALA A 132 7.22 28.98 -20.75
N ILE A 133 6.32 28.39 -19.95
CA ILE A 133 5.10 27.73 -20.45
C ILE A 133 4.21 28.76 -21.18
N SER A 134 3.96 29.92 -20.58
CA SER A 134 3.19 31.00 -21.22
C SER A 134 3.82 31.45 -22.55
N ALA A 135 5.13 31.63 -22.59
CA ALA A 135 5.84 32.01 -23.80
C ALA A 135 5.74 30.94 -24.90
N CYS A 136 5.75 29.65 -24.57
CA CYS A 136 5.50 28.57 -25.52
C CYS A 136 4.05 28.58 -26.04
N ILE A 137 3.06 28.94 -25.21
CA ILE A 137 1.67 29.13 -25.64
C ILE A 137 1.57 30.30 -26.63
N ASP A 138 2.20 31.42 -26.31
CA ASP A 138 2.17 32.63 -27.15
C ASP A 138 2.84 32.41 -28.52
N ARG A 139 3.86 31.56 -28.59
CA ARG A 139 4.51 31.15 -29.85
C ARG A 139 3.76 30.06 -30.62
N GLY A 140 2.64 29.57 -30.09
CA GLY A 140 1.84 28.50 -30.69
C GLY A 140 2.47 27.11 -30.59
N GLU A 141 3.48 26.92 -29.75
CA GLU A 141 4.10 25.61 -29.50
C GLU A 141 3.20 24.72 -28.64
N PHE A 142 2.39 25.32 -27.76
CA PHE A 142 1.38 24.65 -26.95
C PHE A 142 -0.02 25.23 -27.18
N PRO A 143 -1.09 24.42 -27.15
CA PRO A 143 -2.46 24.91 -27.23
C PRO A 143 -2.80 25.77 -26.00
N SER A 144 -3.69 26.75 -26.18
CA SER A 144 -4.18 27.64 -25.11
C SER A 144 -5.14 26.92 -24.15
N ILE A 145 -4.63 25.97 -23.38
CA ILE A 145 -5.33 25.24 -22.31
C ILE A 145 -4.75 25.61 -20.95
N GLN A 146 -5.51 25.36 -19.87
CA GLN A 146 -5.01 25.59 -18.52
C GLN A 146 -3.98 24.52 -18.14
N PHE A 147 -2.71 24.91 -18.04
CA PHE A 147 -1.63 24.02 -17.61
C PHE A 147 -1.46 23.99 -16.09
N PRO A 148 -0.97 22.87 -15.51
CA PRO A 148 -0.62 22.81 -14.10
C PRO A 148 0.51 23.79 -13.78
N LYS A 149 0.50 24.37 -12.56
CA LYS A 149 1.59 25.21 -12.09
C LYS A 149 2.87 24.39 -11.92
N ALA A 150 3.97 24.87 -12.48
CA ALA A 150 5.28 24.27 -12.30
C ALA A 150 5.71 24.29 -10.83
N VAL A 151 6.40 23.23 -10.41
CA VAL A 151 7.01 23.12 -9.08
C VAL A 151 8.44 22.65 -9.23
N VAL A 152 9.39 23.50 -8.86
CA VAL A 152 10.83 23.19 -8.84
C VAL A 152 11.22 22.64 -7.47
N LYS A 153 12.06 21.60 -7.44
CA LYS A 153 12.49 20.93 -6.20
C LYS A 153 14.01 20.80 -6.16
N LYS A 154 14.59 20.92 -4.97
CA LYS A 154 16.01 20.65 -4.72
C LYS A 154 16.34 19.16 -4.87
N VAL A 155 17.45 18.87 -5.52
CA VAL A 155 17.96 17.50 -5.70
C VAL A 155 18.73 17.07 -4.44
N LYS A 156 18.28 15.97 -3.82
CA LYS A 156 18.90 15.45 -2.58
C LYS A 156 20.29 14.83 -2.87
N PRO A 157 21.28 14.96 -1.97
CA PRO A 157 22.66 14.49 -2.19
C PRO A 157 22.78 13.00 -2.60
N HIS A 158 21.92 12.12 -2.08
CA HIS A 158 21.93 10.70 -2.45
C HIS A 158 21.48 10.38 -3.88
N ALA A 159 20.83 11.33 -4.57
CA ALA A 159 20.47 11.21 -5.99
C ALA A 159 21.62 11.61 -6.93
N LYS A 160 22.66 12.30 -6.42
CA LYS A 160 23.87 12.67 -7.17
C LYS A 160 24.78 11.49 -7.50
N ARG A 161 24.57 10.29 -6.93
CA ARG A 161 25.37 9.09 -7.29
C ARG A 161 25.04 8.50 -8.67
N LYS A 162 24.04 9.04 -9.39
CA LYS A 162 23.65 8.61 -10.76
C LYS A 162 23.55 9.76 -11.77
N LEU A 163 23.78 10.99 -11.35
CA LEU A 163 23.66 12.22 -12.14
C LEU A 163 24.85 13.11 -11.79
N THR A 164 25.34 13.92 -12.73
CA THR A 164 26.50 14.80 -12.56
C THR A 164 26.44 15.63 -11.27
N GLU A 165 27.60 15.86 -10.63
CA GLU A 165 27.71 16.44 -9.28
C GLU A 165 27.10 17.86 -9.16
N ASP A 166 26.90 18.53 -10.30
CA ASP A 166 26.47 19.92 -10.41
C ASP A 166 24.94 20.11 -10.46
N LEU A 167 24.13 19.04 -10.45
CA LEU A 167 22.68 19.17 -10.48
C LEU A 167 22.11 19.64 -9.13
N LEU A 168 21.47 20.81 -9.11
CA LEU A 168 20.95 21.46 -7.90
C LEU A 168 19.43 21.36 -7.78
N TYR A 169 18.69 21.62 -8.86
CA TYR A 169 17.21 21.61 -8.86
C TYR A 169 16.64 20.88 -10.08
N THR A 170 15.39 20.42 -9.97
CA THR A 170 14.68 19.74 -11.06
C THR A 170 13.19 20.05 -11.02
N SER A 171 12.58 20.14 -12.20
CA SER A 171 11.15 20.18 -12.41
C SER A 171 10.71 19.01 -13.28
N ASN A 172 9.58 18.43 -12.91
CA ASN A 172 8.98 17.30 -13.61
C ASN A 172 7.79 17.74 -14.49
N ILE A 173 7.55 19.04 -14.63
CA ILE A 173 6.42 19.63 -15.36
C ILE A 173 6.27 19.17 -16.82
N PRO A 174 7.35 18.87 -17.60
CA PRO A 174 7.18 18.51 -19.01
C PRO A 174 6.33 17.27 -19.22
N PHE A 175 6.41 16.30 -18.31
CA PHE A 175 5.55 15.13 -18.41
C PHE A 175 4.10 15.38 -18.00
N GLN A 176 3.85 16.31 -17.07
CA GLN A 176 2.47 16.68 -16.71
C GLN A 176 1.78 17.35 -17.89
N ILE A 177 2.52 18.20 -18.61
CA ILE A 177 2.09 18.82 -19.87
C ILE A 177 1.84 17.75 -20.94
N ALA A 178 2.77 16.80 -21.15
CA ALA A 178 2.59 15.71 -22.11
C ALA A 178 1.30 14.89 -21.82
N ALA A 179 1.07 14.54 -20.55
CA ALA A 179 -0.13 13.82 -20.14
C ALA A 179 -1.42 14.65 -20.34
N LEU A 180 -1.36 15.97 -20.14
CA LEU A 180 -2.50 16.86 -20.36
C LEU A 180 -2.83 16.98 -21.86
N LEU A 181 -1.83 17.18 -22.71
CA LEU A 181 -2.00 17.27 -24.16
C LEU A 181 -2.60 15.97 -24.73
N LYS A 182 -2.12 14.82 -24.26
CA LYS A 182 -2.65 13.51 -24.64
C LYS A 182 -4.13 13.34 -24.26
N ARG A 183 -4.53 13.83 -23.07
CA ARG A 183 -5.94 13.78 -22.62
C ARG A 183 -6.84 14.72 -23.41
N ALA A 184 -6.38 15.94 -23.71
CA ALA A 184 -7.14 16.91 -24.50
C ALA A 184 -7.48 16.38 -25.90
N GLN A 185 -6.62 15.56 -26.51
CA GLN A 185 -6.87 14.93 -27.80
C GLN A 185 -7.91 13.80 -27.73
N SER A 186 -7.91 13.02 -26.65
CA SER A 186 -8.88 11.92 -26.48
C SER A 186 -10.34 12.40 -26.29
N ALA A 187 -10.54 13.63 -25.81
CA ALA A 187 -11.87 14.21 -25.60
C ALA A 187 -12.54 14.67 -26.91
N HIS A 188 -11.77 14.97 -27.96
CA HIS A 188 -12.29 15.40 -29.26
C HIS A 188 -12.53 14.25 -30.26
N GLY A 189 -12.24 12.99 -29.88
CA GLY A 189 -12.28 11.83 -30.78
C GLY A 189 -13.65 11.17 -31.00
N ASN A 190 -14.71 11.55 -30.27
CA ASN A 190 -16.03 10.93 -30.38
C ASN A 190 -17.12 11.98 -30.58
N ASN A 191 -17.26 12.52 -31.79
CA ASN A 191 -18.53 13.02 -32.35
C ASN A 191 -18.32 13.52 -33.80
N SER A 192 -18.63 12.70 -34.81
CA SER A 192 -19.34 13.11 -36.03
C SER A 192 -19.64 11.90 -36.95
N PRO A 193 -20.70 11.97 -37.78
CA PRO A 193 -21.29 10.83 -38.48
C PRO A 193 -20.62 10.53 -39.82
N ALA A 194 -20.89 9.31 -40.32
CA ALA A 194 -20.34 8.74 -41.54
C ALA A 194 -20.59 9.57 -42.82
N GLY A 195 -19.56 9.61 -43.69
CA GLY A 195 -19.71 9.70 -45.15
C GLY A 195 -19.00 10.87 -45.83
N LEU A 196 -17.81 10.62 -46.41
CA LEU A 196 -17.44 10.87 -47.83
C LEU A 196 -15.91 10.81 -48.01
N ASN A 197 -15.49 10.09 -49.04
CA ASN A 197 -14.10 9.87 -49.44
C ASN A 197 -13.45 11.15 -49.99
N ASN A 198 -12.22 11.44 -49.57
CA ASN A 198 -11.15 11.88 -50.46
C ASN A 198 -9.76 11.68 -49.81
N PRO A 199 -8.74 11.22 -50.57
CA PRO A 199 -7.40 10.98 -50.08
C PRO A 199 -6.53 12.24 -50.18
N SER A 200 -5.44 12.27 -49.41
CA SER A 200 -4.35 13.27 -49.35
C SER A 200 -4.64 14.56 -48.58
N GLN A 201 -4.18 14.63 -47.32
CA GLN A 201 -3.10 15.50 -46.83
C GLN A 201 -2.72 15.10 -45.38
N ASN A 202 -1.43 15.13 -45.06
CA ASN A 202 -0.82 14.65 -43.82
C ASN A 202 -1.42 15.27 -42.54
N GLY A 203 -2.17 14.48 -41.76
CA GLY A 203 -2.58 14.79 -40.39
C GLY A 203 -1.84 13.91 -39.38
N GLY A 204 -0.64 14.32 -38.95
CA GLY A 204 0.12 13.62 -37.92
C GLY A 204 -0.45 13.88 -36.53
N SER A 205 -0.60 12.84 -35.71
CA SER A 205 -1.01 13.01 -34.30
C SER A 205 0.05 13.81 -33.55
N LEU A 206 -0.37 14.84 -32.81
CA LEU A 206 0.51 15.67 -32.01
C LEU A 206 0.79 14.99 -30.65
N ASP A 207 1.30 13.77 -30.64
CA ASP A 207 1.81 13.13 -29.42
C ASP A 207 3.20 13.73 -29.11
N ILE A 208 3.24 14.89 -28.46
CA ILE A 208 4.51 15.54 -28.10
C ILE A 208 5.09 14.83 -26.86
N PRO A 209 6.26 14.15 -26.98
CA PRO A 209 6.83 13.44 -25.85
C PRO A 209 7.49 14.41 -24.84
N PRO A 210 7.60 14.03 -23.56
CA PRO A 210 8.11 14.90 -22.50
C PRO A 210 9.50 15.50 -22.73
N ASN A 211 10.37 14.82 -23.49
CA ASN A 211 11.71 15.32 -23.83
C ASN A 211 11.65 16.55 -24.74
N ILE A 212 10.75 16.57 -25.72
CA ILE A 212 10.57 17.71 -26.62
C ILE A 212 9.98 18.91 -25.87
N ILE A 213 9.02 18.66 -24.97
CA ILE A 213 8.47 19.69 -24.09
C ILE A 213 9.56 20.25 -23.16
N ALA A 214 10.40 19.38 -22.59
CA ALA A 214 11.51 19.82 -21.75
C ALA A 214 12.53 20.67 -22.52
N GLU A 215 12.85 20.31 -23.76
CA GLU A 215 13.74 21.08 -24.64
C GLU A 215 13.13 22.45 -24.98
N ALA A 216 11.87 22.50 -25.40
CA ALA A 216 11.18 23.76 -25.71
C ALA A 216 11.14 24.71 -24.52
N LEU A 217 10.85 24.20 -23.32
CA LEU A 217 10.88 24.97 -22.08
C LEU A 217 12.31 25.43 -21.74
N SER A 218 13.30 24.56 -21.89
CA SER A 218 14.71 24.90 -21.63
C SER A 218 15.23 25.99 -22.57
N SER A 219 14.79 26.03 -23.83
CA SER A 219 15.16 27.08 -24.81
C SER A 219 14.40 28.39 -24.60
N SER A 220 13.25 28.34 -23.91
CA SER A 220 12.41 29.50 -23.61
C SER A 220 12.85 30.26 -22.37
N ILE A 221 13.51 29.57 -21.43
CA ILE A 221 14.10 30.21 -20.25
C ILE A 221 15.36 30.93 -20.70
N LYS A 222 15.22 32.24 -20.99
CA LYS A 222 16.33 33.12 -21.30
C LYS A 222 16.71 33.92 -20.06
N TRP A 223 17.91 33.68 -19.56
CA TRP A 223 18.53 34.55 -18.57
C TRP A 223 19.47 35.50 -19.31
N ASP A 224 18.93 36.66 -19.71
CA ASP A 224 19.68 37.63 -20.50
C ASP A 224 20.90 38.21 -19.75
N ASP A 225 21.05 37.96 -18.43
CA ASP A 225 22.18 38.42 -17.60
C ASP A 225 22.74 37.39 -16.58
N GLN A 226 22.49 36.08 -16.73
CA GLN A 226 22.92 35.03 -15.75
C GLN A 226 22.82 35.42 -14.24
N PRO A 227 21.69 35.96 -13.74
CA PRO A 227 21.64 36.45 -12.35
C PRO A 227 21.76 35.33 -11.29
N PHE A 228 21.44 34.08 -11.65
CA PHE A 228 21.37 32.96 -10.71
C PHE A 228 22.54 31.99 -10.77
N GLY A 229 23.52 32.18 -11.65
CA GLY A 229 24.66 31.26 -11.81
C GLY A 229 24.24 29.80 -12.08
N LEU A 230 23.02 29.60 -12.59
CA LEU A 230 22.48 28.29 -12.93
C LEU A 230 22.59 28.06 -14.44
N LEU A 231 22.52 26.80 -14.85
CA LEU A 231 22.39 26.38 -16.24
C LEU A 231 21.17 25.47 -16.35
N VAL A 232 20.21 25.80 -17.22
CA VAL A 232 19.03 24.96 -17.46
C VAL A 232 19.28 24.02 -18.61
N LYS A 233 19.00 22.72 -18.42
CA LYS A 233 19.02 21.72 -19.50
C LYS A 233 17.85 20.76 -19.39
N ALA A 234 17.35 20.34 -20.55
CA ALA A 234 16.43 19.21 -20.67
C ALA A 234 17.20 17.89 -20.57
N CYS A 235 16.78 16.99 -19.68
CA CYS A 235 17.37 15.66 -19.55
C CYS A 235 16.29 14.62 -19.24
N ASN A 236 16.11 13.61 -20.09
CA ASN A 236 15.16 12.50 -19.88
C ASN A 236 13.73 12.97 -19.54
N GLY A 237 13.23 14.03 -20.20
CA GLY A 237 11.91 14.61 -19.95
C GLY A 237 11.79 15.47 -18.68
N HIS A 238 12.89 15.66 -17.94
CA HIS A 238 12.98 16.62 -16.85
C HIS A 238 13.61 17.94 -17.29
N LEU A 239 13.23 19.01 -16.61
CA LEU A 239 13.88 20.31 -16.70
C LEU A 239 14.81 20.47 -15.49
N ASN A 240 16.12 20.48 -15.73
CA ASN A 240 17.16 20.40 -14.70
C ASN A 240 17.97 21.69 -14.62
N PHE A 241 18.32 22.09 -13.40
CA PHE A 241 19.08 23.30 -13.09
C PHE A 241 20.42 22.91 -12.46
N TYR A 242 21.51 23.18 -13.18
CA TYR A 242 22.88 22.87 -12.78
C TYR A 242 23.59 24.12 -12.25
N SER A 243 24.55 23.97 -11.35
CA SER A 243 25.50 25.04 -11.01
C SER A 243 26.35 25.37 -12.24
N SER A 244 26.50 26.65 -12.57
CA SER A 244 27.53 27.08 -13.52
C SER A 244 28.89 26.93 -12.83
N THR A 245 29.80 26.14 -13.40
CA THR A 245 31.10 25.84 -12.78
C THR A 245 32.07 27.01 -12.94
N ASP A 246 32.44 27.63 -11.83
CA ASP A 246 33.80 27.51 -11.28
C ASP A 246 33.72 27.50 -9.75
N GLN A 247 34.36 26.49 -9.13
CA GLN A 247 34.24 26.13 -7.71
C GLN A 247 34.92 27.13 -6.73
N SER A 248 35.00 28.42 -7.04
CA SER A 248 35.77 29.36 -6.21
C SER A 248 34.98 30.28 -5.29
N ASN A 249 33.66 30.48 -5.40
CA ASN A 249 32.93 31.35 -4.44
C ASN A 249 31.47 30.91 -4.19
N TYR A 250 31.27 29.98 -3.25
CA TYR A 250 29.95 29.71 -2.68
C TYR A 250 29.37 30.94 -1.95
N SER A 251 30.23 31.85 -1.47
CA SER A 251 29.83 33.14 -0.90
C SER A 251 29.18 34.04 -1.95
N ASP A 252 29.73 34.12 -3.17
CA ASP A 252 29.20 34.99 -4.23
C ASP A 252 27.86 34.46 -4.78
N PHE A 253 27.66 33.14 -4.79
CA PHE A 253 26.36 32.52 -5.13
C PHE A 253 25.28 32.90 -4.11
N VAL A 254 25.58 32.88 -2.82
CA VAL A 254 24.65 33.32 -1.76
C VAL A 254 24.42 34.83 -1.82
N SER A 255 25.46 35.62 -2.08
CA SER A 255 25.34 37.08 -2.24
C SER A 255 24.54 37.49 -3.49
N ASN A 256 24.62 36.73 -4.58
CA ASN A 256 23.81 36.97 -5.79
C ASN A 256 22.33 36.59 -5.57
N ILE A 257 22.06 35.53 -4.80
CA ILE A 257 20.69 35.22 -4.34
C ILE A 257 20.13 36.37 -3.51
N GLU A 258 20.90 36.90 -2.57
CA GLU A 258 20.51 38.06 -1.74
C GLU A 258 20.26 39.33 -2.57
N ALA A 259 21.09 39.61 -3.58
CA ALA A 259 20.95 40.76 -4.48
C ALA A 259 19.71 40.68 -5.39
N CYS A 260 19.34 39.47 -5.82
CA CYS A 260 18.13 39.22 -6.63
C CYS A 260 16.84 39.29 -5.81
N THR A 261 16.84 38.83 -4.55
CA THR A 261 15.70 39.06 -3.64
C THR A 261 15.51 40.55 -3.33
N GLN A 262 16.59 41.32 -3.19
CA GLN A 262 16.52 42.77 -2.93
C GLN A 262 15.98 43.59 -4.11
N THR A 263 16.11 43.11 -5.35
CA THR A 263 15.53 43.78 -6.52
C THR A 263 14.00 43.60 -6.59
N PHE A 264 13.47 42.51 -6.02
CA PHE A 264 12.04 42.28 -5.84
C PHE A 264 11.46 42.96 -4.58
N GLU A 265 12.26 43.12 -3.51
CA GLU A 265 11.86 43.83 -2.30
C GLU A 265 11.80 45.37 -2.45
N ARG A 266 12.35 45.94 -3.54
CA ARG A 266 12.18 47.38 -3.85
C ARG A 266 10.74 47.80 -4.14
N ALA A 267 9.77 46.87 -4.13
CA ALA A 267 8.34 47.17 -4.16
C ALA A 267 7.65 47.26 -2.78
N ARG A 268 8.34 46.97 -1.66
CA ARG A 268 7.76 47.12 -0.29
C ARG A 268 8.81 47.62 0.72
N GLY A 269 8.53 48.77 1.32
CA GLY A 269 9.49 49.57 2.08
C GLY A 269 10.01 48.98 3.40
N GLN A 270 11.32 49.15 3.58
CA GLN A 270 12.11 49.60 4.75
C GLN A 270 11.65 49.24 6.18
N ASN A 271 12.49 48.46 6.88
CA ASN A 271 13.23 48.94 8.06
C ASN A 271 14.38 47.98 8.43
N LYS A 272 15.58 48.55 8.62
CA LYS A 272 16.85 47.87 8.92
C LYS A 272 17.19 48.08 10.40
N GLU A 273 17.46 47.02 11.15
CA GLU A 273 18.37 47.08 12.30
C GLU A 273 19.23 45.81 12.36
N SER A 274 20.53 46.03 12.54
CA SER A 274 21.59 45.05 12.61
C SER A 274 21.83 44.58 14.06
N CYS A 275 22.13 43.30 14.30
CA CYS A 275 23.03 42.94 15.40
C CYS A 275 23.65 41.54 15.23
N SER A 276 24.78 41.39 15.91
CA SER A 276 25.92 40.51 15.76
C SER A 276 25.73 39.02 16.07
N THR A 277 26.68 38.27 15.53
CA THR A 277 26.98 36.84 15.69
C THR A 277 27.04 36.39 17.14
N ASP A 278 26.26 35.36 17.49
CA ASP A 278 26.53 34.51 18.64
C ASP A 278 26.23 33.03 18.34
N ASN A 279 27.10 32.18 18.90
CA ASN A 279 27.26 30.75 18.67
C ASN A 279 25.97 29.92 18.78
N ILE A 280 25.64 29.16 17.71
CA ILE A 280 24.52 28.21 17.69
C ILE A 280 24.98 26.87 18.29
N ALA A 281 24.43 26.52 19.44
CA ALA A 281 24.45 25.15 19.96
C ALA A 281 23.46 24.28 19.16
N GLU A 282 23.90 23.08 18.77
CA GLU A 282 23.12 22.10 17.98
C GLU A 282 21.80 21.72 18.68
N ILE A 283 20.69 21.77 17.92
CA ILE A 283 19.37 21.29 18.38
C ILE A 283 19.34 19.76 18.21
N PRO A 284 19.10 18.95 19.26
CA PRO A 284 19.14 17.50 19.13
C PRO A 284 17.93 17.00 18.33
N PHE A 285 18.17 16.24 17.26
CA PHE A 285 17.12 15.42 16.64
C PHE A 285 16.72 14.33 17.63
N GLN A 286 15.46 14.31 18.06
CA GLN A 286 14.98 13.32 19.02
C GLN A 286 14.84 11.97 18.32
N LYS A 287 15.77 11.06 18.64
CA LYS A 287 15.73 9.66 18.23
C LYS A 287 14.50 9.00 18.86
N GLN A 288 13.66 8.40 18.04
CA GLN A 288 12.49 7.65 18.48
C GLN A 288 12.91 6.23 18.88
N LYS A 289 12.13 5.60 19.75
CA LYS A 289 12.33 4.23 20.20
C LYS A 289 11.25 3.33 19.58
N LEU A 290 11.66 2.46 18.65
CA LEU A 290 10.81 1.39 18.11
C LEU A 290 10.97 0.13 18.96
N GLU A 291 9.84 -0.42 19.40
CA GLU A 291 9.76 -1.71 20.07
C GLU A 291 8.77 -2.62 19.34
N ILE A 292 9.14 -3.88 19.17
CA ILE A 292 8.28 -4.92 18.60
C ILE A 292 8.05 -5.98 19.67
N ARG A 293 6.80 -6.21 20.04
CA ARG A 293 6.42 -7.10 21.15
C ARG A 293 5.51 -8.21 20.63
N MET A 294 5.74 -9.44 21.07
CA MET A 294 4.87 -10.57 20.74
C MET A 294 3.98 -10.88 21.94
N LYS A 295 2.69 -10.54 21.87
CA LYS A 295 1.71 -10.72 22.94
C LYS A 295 0.76 -11.87 22.60
N ARG A 296 0.37 -12.68 23.59
CA ARG A 296 -0.70 -13.69 23.41
C ARG A 296 -1.98 -13.00 22.94
N SER A 297 -2.64 -13.58 21.95
CA SER A 297 -3.88 -13.02 21.43
C SER A 297 -4.91 -12.94 22.56
N SER A 298 -5.32 -11.72 22.88
CA SER A 298 -6.26 -11.37 23.94
C SER A 298 -6.85 -10.00 23.57
N PHE A 299 -7.98 -9.65 24.16
CA PHE A 299 -8.51 -8.30 23.93
C PHE A 299 -7.65 -7.27 24.65
N ASP A 300 -7.33 -6.20 23.94
CA ASP A 300 -6.63 -5.04 24.44
C ASP A 300 -7.37 -3.77 23.96
N PRO A 301 -7.80 -2.87 24.87
CA PRO A 301 -8.50 -1.65 24.49
C PRO A 301 -7.70 -0.73 23.57
N GLU A 302 -6.37 -0.66 23.72
CA GLU A 302 -5.50 0.18 22.89
C GLU A 302 -5.44 -0.36 21.46
N GLU A 303 -5.29 -1.68 21.32
CA GLU A 303 -5.33 -2.35 20.01
C GLU A 303 -6.70 -2.16 19.34
N PHE A 304 -7.79 -2.31 20.09
CA PHE A 304 -9.13 -2.11 19.54
C PHE A 304 -9.37 -0.67 19.08
N ALA A 305 -8.87 0.33 19.81
CA ALA A 305 -8.94 1.73 19.39
C ALA A 305 -8.17 1.95 18.07
N LEU A 306 -6.98 1.38 17.93
CA LEU A 306 -6.20 1.43 16.69
C LEU A 306 -6.91 0.71 15.54
N TYR A 307 -7.45 -0.48 15.78
CA TYR A 307 -8.25 -1.23 14.80
C TYR A 307 -9.45 -0.42 14.33
N LYS A 308 -10.18 0.22 15.25
CA LYS A 308 -11.33 1.06 14.92
C LYS A 308 -10.94 2.25 14.05
N LYS A 309 -9.85 2.94 14.40
CA LYS A 309 -9.29 4.03 13.57
C LYS A 309 -8.94 3.52 12.17
N TYR A 310 -8.29 2.36 12.08
CA TYR A 310 -7.91 1.73 10.82
C TYR A 310 -9.13 1.39 9.95
N GLN A 311 -10.13 0.70 10.50
CA GLN A 311 -11.35 0.33 9.76
C GLN A 311 -12.08 1.55 9.21
N ILE A 312 -12.28 2.58 10.02
CA ILE A 312 -12.99 3.79 9.59
C ILE A 312 -12.22 4.52 8.49
N ASN A 313 -10.91 4.72 8.66
CA ASN A 313 -10.14 5.57 7.74
C ASN A 313 -9.69 4.85 6.47
N ILE A 314 -9.45 3.54 6.53
CA ILE A 314 -8.92 2.75 5.41
C ILE A 314 -10.01 1.97 4.68
N HIS A 315 -11.03 1.48 5.39
CA HIS A 315 -12.12 0.70 4.81
C HIS A 315 -13.44 1.48 4.71
N GLY A 316 -13.54 2.67 5.31
CA GLY A 316 -14.76 3.48 5.28
C GLY A 316 -15.90 2.91 6.15
N ASP A 317 -15.58 2.01 7.07
CA ASP A 317 -16.56 1.38 7.95
C ASP A 317 -17.28 2.42 8.83
N LEU A 318 -18.59 2.23 9.01
CA LEU A 318 -19.36 3.08 9.91
C LEU A 318 -18.90 2.85 11.37
N PRO A 319 -18.66 3.91 12.17
CA PRO A 319 -18.13 3.78 13.53
C PRO A 319 -18.97 2.90 14.48
N GLY A 320 -20.28 2.78 14.22
CA GLY A 320 -21.20 1.93 14.99
C GLY A 320 -21.17 0.45 14.58
N LYS A 321 -20.61 0.11 13.41
CA LYS A 321 -20.45 -1.28 12.94
C LYS A 321 -19.17 -1.91 13.44
N VAL A 322 -18.14 -1.11 13.74
CA VAL A 322 -16.89 -1.57 14.32
C VAL A 322 -17.04 -1.77 15.83
N THR A 323 -17.44 -2.98 16.22
CA THR A 323 -17.75 -3.34 17.61
C THR A 323 -16.66 -4.20 18.25
N GLU A 324 -16.52 -4.11 19.58
CA GLU A 324 -15.61 -4.99 20.33
C GLU A 324 -15.91 -6.48 20.07
N SER A 325 -17.18 -6.86 20.04
CA SER A 325 -17.60 -8.25 19.78
C SER A 325 -17.17 -8.74 18.40
N SER A 326 -17.22 -7.88 17.38
CA SER A 326 -16.70 -8.21 16.04
C SER A 326 -15.18 -8.32 16.04
N TYR A 327 -14.47 -7.40 16.71
CA TYR A 327 -13.01 -7.45 16.86
C TYR A 327 -12.54 -8.72 17.58
N ARG A 328 -13.14 -9.07 18.71
CA ARG A 328 -12.81 -10.28 19.46
C ARG A 328 -13.00 -11.52 18.60
N ARG A 329 -14.17 -11.65 18.00
CA ARG A 329 -14.51 -12.79 17.15
C ARG A 329 -13.57 -12.92 15.97
N PHE A 330 -13.21 -11.80 15.34
CA PHE A 330 -12.35 -11.82 14.17
C PHE A 330 -10.87 -12.00 14.52
N LEU A 331 -10.33 -11.23 15.47
CA LEU A 331 -8.89 -11.06 15.69
C LEU A 331 -8.35 -11.66 16.99
N VAL A 332 -9.21 -12.00 17.96
CA VAL A 332 -8.82 -12.58 19.26
C VAL A 332 -9.13 -14.07 19.31
N ASP A 333 -10.38 -14.43 19.01
CA ASP A 333 -10.87 -15.80 19.09
C ASP A 333 -10.11 -16.70 18.11
N THR A 334 -9.73 -17.88 18.58
CA THR A 334 -8.88 -18.80 17.82
C THR A 334 -9.18 -20.25 18.17
N PRO A 335 -9.19 -21.16 17.16
CA PRO A 335 -9.27 -22.60 17.41
C PRO A 335 -7.90 -23.19 17.79
N ILE A 336 -6.82 -22.41 17.73
CA ILE A 336 -5.45 -22.88 17.92
C ILE A 336 -5.13 -22.90 19.41
N ILE A 337 -4.85 -24.10 19.92
CA ILE A 337 -4.48 -24.31 21.33
C ILE A 337 -3.09 -23.75 21.57
N PHE A 338 -2.95 -22.99 22.67
CA PHE A 338 -1.65 -22.51 23.13
C PHE A 338 -0.76 -23.66 23.60
N VAL A 339 0.48 -23.67 23.13
CA VAL A 339 1.52 -24.56 23.64
C VAL A 339 2.63 -23.66 24.20
N PRO A 340 2.84 -23.63 25.53
CA PRO A 340 3.88 -22.81 26.13
C PRO A 340 5.28 -23.33 25.73
N PRO A 341 6.31 -22.47 25.84
CA PRO A 341 7.70 -22.90 25.64
C PRO A 341 8.03 -24.08 26.56
N ALA A 342 8.62 -25.14 25.98
CA ALA A 342 9.07 -26.29 26.76
C ALA A 342 10.45 -25.98 27.35
N SER A 343 10.64 -26.22 28.65
CA SER A 343 11.96 -26.07 29.28
C SER A 343 12.94 -27.08 28.69
N GLY A 344 14.04 -26.59 28.10
CA GLY A 344 15.19 -27.40 27.67
C GLY A 344 15.10 -28.05 26.28
N ALA A 345 13.95 -28.04 25.60
CA ALA A 345 13.83 -28.61 24.25
C ALA A 345 13.75 -27.50 23.18
N ARG A 346 14.62 -27.57 22.16
CA ARG A 346 14.57 -26.71 20.94
C ARG A 346 13.38 -27.03 20.01
N SER A 347 12.20 -27.24 20.59
CA SER A 347 11.01 -27.70 19.90
C SER A 347 9.88 -26.68 19.86
N VAL A 348 9.96 -25.63 20.69
CA VAL A 348 8.95 -24.57 20.79
C VAL A 348 9.67 -23.22 20.88
N PRO A 349 9.26 -22.20 20.11
CA PRO A 349 9.88 -20.87 20.19
C PRO A 349 9.63 -20.21 21.57
N PRO A 350 10.42 -19.19 21.96
CA PRO A 350 10.31 -18.54 23.27
C PRO A 350 8.92 -17.97 23.62
N CYS A 351 8.08 -17.66 22.63
CA CYS A 351 6.70 -17.21 22.85
C CYS A 351 5.67 -18.35 22.95
N GLY A 352 6.03 -19.59 22.59
CA GLY A 352 5.09 -20.70 22.43
C GLY A 352 4.47 -20.80 21.03
N PHE A 353 3.68 -21.85 20.80
CA PHE A 353 2.79 -21.95 19.63
C PHE A 353 1.38 -21.48 19.95
N GLY A 354 0.68 -20.92 18.97
CA GLY A 354 -0.69 -20.42 19.11
C GLY A 354 -0.91 -19.11 18.36
N SER A 355 -1.99 -18.39 18.67
CA SER A 355 -2.26 -17.06 18.10
C SER A 355 -1.70 -15.93 18.96
N PHE A 356 -1.14 -14.91 18.30
CA PHE A 356 -0.46 -13.77 18.91
C PHE A 356 -0.80 -12.47 18.19
N HIS A 357 -0.61 -11.37 18.90
CA HIS A 357 -0.60 -10.01 18.39
C HIS A 357 0.84 -9.48 18.46
N GLN A 358 1.43 -9.24 17.31
CA GLN A 358 2.74 -8.60 17.18
C GLN A 358 2.54 -7.08 17.16
N GLN A 359 2.79 -6.45 18.29
CA GLN A 359 2.63 -5.02 18.51
C GLN A 359 3.87 -4.26 18.06
N TYR A 360 3.67 -3.17 17.32
CA TYR A 360 4.70 -2.22 16.93
C TYR A 360 4.45 -0.93 17.70
N VAL A 361 5.41 -0.53 18.53
CA VAL A 361 5.29 0.59 19.45
C VAL A 361 6.39 1.60 19.16
N ILE A 362 6.06 2.87 18.94
CA ILE A 362 7.01 3.95 18.70
C ILE A 362 6.83 4.99 19.80
N ASP A 363 7.90 5.26 20.55
CA ASP A 363 7.90 6.20 21.68
C ASP A 363 6.78 5.93 22.69
N GLY A 364 6.50 4.64 22.94
CA GLY A 364 5.45 4.20 23.84
C GLY A 364 4.04 4.18 23.24
N LYS A 365 3.81 4.70 22.03
CA LYS A 365 2.53 4.67 21.33
C LYS A 365 2.40 3.43 20.44
N LEU A 366 1.29 2.69 20.54
CA LEU A 366 0.99 1.60 19.63
C LEU A 366 0.65 2.13 18.22
N VAL A 367 1.38 1.68 17.20
CA VAL A 367 1.25 2.17 15.82
C VAL A 367 0.85 1.10 14.80
N ALA A 368 1.06 -0.19 15.11
CA ALA A 368 0.57 -1.29 14.28
C ALA A 368 0.44 -2.57 15.10
N VAL A 369 -0.43 -3.47 14.65
CA VAL A 369 -0.61 -4.79 15.21
C VAL A 369 -0.76 -5.82 14.10
N GLY A 370 0.19 -6.75 14.03
CA GLY A 370 0.10 -7.95 13.19
C GLY A 370 -0.56 -9.08 13.96
N VAL A 371 -1.68 -9.60 13.46
CA VAL A 371 -2.33 -10.79 13.98
C VAL A 371 -1.70 -12.01 13.30
N VAL A 372 -1.03 -12.84 14.08
CA VAL A 372 -0.21 -13.94 13.56
C VAL A 372 -0.49 -15.25 14.28
N ASP A 373 -0.34 -16.37 13.57
CA ASP A 373 -0.38 -17.71 14.13
C ASP A 373 1.00 -18.34 14.05
N ILE A 374 1.57 -18.72 15.20
CA ILE A 374 2.87 -19.35 15.32
C ILE A 374 2.64 -20.85 15.51
N LEU A 375 3.11 -21.63 14.54
CA LEU A 375 2.86 -23.06 14.41
C LEU A 375 4.17 -23.83 14.26
N PRO A 376 4.19 -25.16 14.43
CA PRO A 376 5.42 -25.95 14.44
C PRO A 376 6.37 -25.73 13.26
N ARG A 377 5.85 -25.39 12.07
CA ARG A 377 6.67 -25.13 10.89
C ARG A 377 6.62 -23.71 10.33
N CYS A 378 5.70 -22.86 10.79
CA CYS A 378 5.54 -21.54 10.21
C CYS A 378 5.02 -20.48 11.17
N LEU A 379 5.31 -19.22 10.84
CA LEU A 379 4.48 -18.08 11.22
C LEU A 379 3.53 -17.79 10.06
N SER A 380 2.23 -17.73 10.34
CA SER A 380 1.20 -17.36 9.38
C SER A 380 0.64 -15.98 9.70
N SER A 381 0.84 -15.04 8.77
CA SER A 381 0.24 -13.71 8.85
C SER A 381 -1.24 -13.80 8.52
N LYS A 382 -2.09 -13.32 9.42
CA LYS A 382 -3.55 -13.36 9.28
C LYS A 382 -4.13 -11.99 8.94
N TYR A 383 -3.80 -10.99 9.73
CA TYR A 383 -4.34 -9.64 9.57
C TYR A 383 -3.34 -8.60 10.06
N LEU A 384 -3.42 -7.37 9.55
CA LEU A 384 -2.61 -6.26 10.02
C LEU A 384 -3.45 -4.99 9.99
N PHE A 385 -3.49 -4.28 11.11
CA PHE A 385 -4.04 -2.93 11.21
C PHE A 385 -2.97 -1.99 11.80
N TRP A 386 -3.01 -0.73 11.39
CA TRP A 386 -1.94 0.22 11.67
C TRP A 386 -2.46 1.66 11.66
N ASP A 387 -1.70 2.58 12.24
CA ASP A 387 -2.10 3.99 12.41
C ASP A 387 -2.09 4.70 11.04
N PRO A 388 -3.25 5.12 10.50
CA PRO A 388 -3.36 5.77 9.18
C PRO A 388 -2.41 6.95 9.00
N ASP A 389 -2.10 7.68 10.08
CA ASP A 389 -1.22 8.85 10.07
C ASP A 389 0.24 8.48 9.74
N LEU A 390 0.58 7.20 9.85
CA LEU A 390 1.89 6.63 9.56
C LEU A 390 1.89 5.82 8.26
N ALA A 391 0.88 5.97 7.39
CA ALA A 391 0.79 5.32 6.08
C ALA A 391 2.07 5.48 5.24
N PHE A 392 2.71 6.64 5.33
CA PHE A 392 3.93 6.95 4.59
C PHE A 392 5.09 5.99 4.92
N LEU A 393 5.08 5.33 6.08
CA LEU A 393 6.07 4.32 6.49
C LEU A 393 5.86 2.97 5.81
N SER A 394 4.72 2.74 5.15
CA SER A 394 4.38 1.48 4.49
C SER A 394 4.42 0.29 5.45
N LEU A 395 3.74 0.43 6.60
CA LEU A 395 3.77 -0.50 7.73
C LEU A 395 3.40 -1.94 7.34
N GLY A 396 2.55 -2.14 6.33
CA GLY A 396 2.25 -3.49 5.81
C GLY A 396 3.42 -4.23 5.15
N LYS A 397 4.31 -3.52 4.45
CA LYS A 397 5.55 -4.12 3.94
C LYS A 397 6.57 -4.28 5.05
N TYR A 398 6.63 -3.32 5.96
CA TYR A 398 7.55 -3.37 7.09
C TYR A 398 7.24 -4.55 8.02
N SER A 399 5.97 -4.79 8.37
CA SER A 399 5.56 -5.88 9.26
C SER A 399 5.93 -7.24 8.68
N ALA A 400 5.68 -7.47 7.39
CA ALA A 400 6.07 -8.70 6.73
C ALA A 400 7.60 -8.94 6.77
N LEU A 401 8.42 -7.90 6.66
CA LEU A 401 9.86 -8.01 6.82
C LEU A 401 10.26 -8.39 8.26
N GLN A 402 9.59 -7.82 9.26
CA GLN A 402 9.81 -8.14 10.66
C GLN A 402 9.34 -9.56 11.00
N GLU A 403 8.20 -10.00 10.47
CA GLU A 403 7.70 -11.37 10.61
C GLU A 403 8.67 -12.39 9.99
N ILE A 404 9.23 -12.11 8.80
CA ILE A 404 10.25 -12.96 8.18
C ILE A 404 11.53 -13.00 9.04
N SER A 405 12.01 -11.85 9.51
CA SER A 405 13.18 -11.79 10.40
C SER A 405 12.93 -12.60 11.66
N TRP A 406 11.76 -12.44 12.28
CA TRP A 406 11.39 -13.16 13.49
C TRP A 406 11.39 -14.69 13.29
N VAL A 407 10.91 -15.18 12.13
CA VAL A 407 10.99 -16.61 11.79
C VAL A 407 12.44 -17.06 11.62
N LYS A 408 13.31 -16.25 10.98
CA LYS A 408 14.74 -16.55 10.86
C LYS A 408 15.39 -16.67 12.25
N ASP A 409 15.15 -15.71 13.13
CA ASP A 409 15.78 -15.66 14.45
C ASP A 409 15.23 -16.77 15.38
N SER A 410 13.94 -17.10 15.22
CA SER A 410 13.30 -18.17 16.00
C SER A 410 13.68 -19.57 15.52
N HIS A 411 14.16 -19.72 14.29
CA HIS A 411 14.65 -20.98 13.73
C HIS A 411 15.77 -21.59 14.59
N ASP A 412 16.65 -20.76 15.15
CA ASP A 412 17.76 -21.20 16.02
C ASP A 412 17.27 -21.93 17.28
N HIS A 413 16.11 -21.52 17.79
CA HIS A 413 15.46 -22.10 18.96
C HIS A 413 14.49 -23.23 18.59
N CYS A 414 13.92 -23.19 17.38
CA CYS A 414 12.94 -24.13 16.89
C CYS A 414 13.22 -24.43 15.40
N PRO A 415 14.12 -25.37 15.08
CA PRO A 415 14.55 -25.63 13.70
C PRO A 415 13.43 -26.06 12.75
N SER A 416 12.30 -26.57 13.29
CA SER A 416 11.14 -26.89 12.47
C SER A 416 10.44 -25.64 11.94
N LEU A 417 10.54 -24.49 12.62
CA LEU A 417 9.97 -23.20 12.25
C LEU A 417 10.84 -22.55 11.18
N GLN A 418 10.38 -22.58 9.92
CA GLN A 418 11.20 -22.15 8.77
C GLN A 418 10.40 -21.38 7.73
N TYR A 419 9.07 -21.47 7.76
CA TYR A 419 8.23 -20.87 6.72
C TYR A 419 7.49 -19.64 7.23
N TYR A 420 7.34 -18.68 6.34
CA TYR A 420 6.46 -17.53 6.52
C TYR A 420 5.31 -17.61 5.52
N TYR A 421 4.08 -17.65 6.01
CA TYR A 421 2.87 -17.71 5.18
C TYR A 421 2.28 -16.31 5.08
N LEU A 422 2.22 -15.78 3.85
CA LEU A 422 1.67 -14.45 3.59
C LEU A 422 0.14 -14.49 3.38
N GLY A 423 -0.50 -15.63 3.65
CA GLY A 423 -1.93 -15.85 3.42
C GLY A 423 -2.23 -16.31 1.99
N TYR A 424 -3.33 -15.80 1.42
CA TYR A 424 -3.67 -16.04 0.01
C TYR A 424 -2.97 -15.05 -0.92
N TYR A 425 -2.85 -15.44 -2.18
CA TYR A 425 -2.39 -14.65 -3.31
C TYR A 425 -3.36 -14.84 -4.48
N ILE A 426 -3.95 -13.74 -4.94
CA ILE A 426 -4.79 -13.71 -6.13
C ILE A 426 -4.01 -13.03 -7.23
N HIS A 427 -3.71 -13.75 -8.30
CA HIS A 427 -2.81 -13.28 -9.35
C HIS A 427 -3.35 -12.05 -10.11
N SER A 428 -4.66 -12.00 -10.30
CA SER A 428 -5.39 -10.90 -10.95
C SER A 428 -5.62 -9.69 -10.04
N CYS A 429 -5.38 -9.79 -8.72
CA CYS A 429 -5.63 -8.70 -7.79
C CYS A 429 -4.38 -7.85 -7.57
N ASN A 430 -4.40 -6.60 -8.05
CA ASN A 430 -3.30 -5.64 -7.90
C ASN A 430 -2.87 -5.43 -6.44
N LYS A 431 -3.84 -5.31 -5.52
CA LYS A 431 -3.60 -5.14 -4.07
C LYS A 431 -2.85 -6.33 -3.45
N MET A 432 -2.87 -7.52 -4.07
CA MET A 432 -2.18 -8.72 -3.61
C MET A 432 -0.86 -9.02 -4.33
N ARG A 433 -0.52 -8.29 -5.41
CA ARG A 433 0.70 -8.52 -6.21
C ARG A 433 1.98 -8.40 -5.38
N TYR A 434 1.98 -7.58 -4.34
CA TYR A 434 3.15 -7.37 -3.49
C TYR A 434 3.63 -8.65 -2.80
N LYS A 435 2.75 -9.63 -2.53
CA LYS A 435 3.14 -10.89 -1.87
C LYS A 435 4.10 -11.71 -2.72
N ALA A 436 3.96 -11.64 -4.05
CA ALA A 436 4.88 -12.29 -4.98
C ALA A 436 6.28 -11.63 -5.01
N ALA A 437 6.41 -10.40 -4.52
CA ALA A 437 7.70 -9.71 -4.47
C ALA A 437 8.60 -10.20 -3.32
N TYR A 438 8.08 -10.99 -2.38
CA TYR A 438 8.90 -11.68 -1.39
C TYR A 438 9.44 -12.97 -2.01
N ARG A 439 10.76 -13.03 -2.22
CA ARG A 439 11.41 -14.11 -2.96
C ARG A 439 12.44 -14.84 -2.11
N PRO A 440 12.64 -16.15 -2.34
CA PRO A 440 11.87 -17.02 -3.24
C PRO A 440 10.53 -17.41 -2.58
N SER A 441 9.40 -17.10 -3.25
CA SER A 441 8.06 -17.55 -2.81
C SER A 441 7.59 -18.75 -3.61
N GLU A 442 6.68 -19.51 -3.01
CA GLU A 442 6.09 -20.71 -3.57
C GLU A 442 4.57 -20.69 -3.38
N LEU A 443 3.85 -21.23 -4.36
CA LEU A 443 2.39 -21.33 -4.39
C LEU A 443 1.94 -22.77 -4.16
N LEU A 444 0.92 -22.94 -3.32
CA LEU A 444 0.29 -24.24 -3.11
C LEU A 444 -0.53 -24.64 -4.33
N CYS A 445 -0.27 -25.83 -4.87
CA CYS A 445 -1.08 -26.42 -5.93
C CYS A 445 -2.43 -26.94 -5.39
N PRO A 446 -3.56 -26.59 -6.03
CA PRO A 446 -4.91 -26.86 -5.51
C PRO A 446 -5.36 -28.33 -5.48
N LEU A 447 -4.89 -29.19 -6.39
CA LEU A 447 -5.48 -30.53 -6.61
C LEU A 447 -4.67 -31.74 -6.09
N ARG A 448 -3.40 -31.57 -5.67
CA ARG A 448 -2.54 -32.73 -5.35
C ARG A 448 -2.75 -33.33 -3.95
N TYR A 449 -3.80 -32.94 -3.21
CA TYR A 449 -4.09 -33.53 -1.91
C TYR A 449 -4.95 -34.81 -2.00
N GLU A 450 -5.93 -34.87 -2.91
CA GLU A 450 -6.86 -36.01 -3.02
C GLU A 450 -6.16 -37.32 -3.42
N LYS A 451 -5.17 -37.25 -4.31
CA LYS A 451 -4.37 -38.42 -4.72
C LYS A 451 -3.31 -38.88 -3.71
N TRP A 452 -3.03 -38.09 -2.66
CA TRP A 452 -1.93 -38.38 -1.73
C TRP A 452 -2.23 -39.57 -0.80
N ASN A 453 -3.52 -39.83 -0.53
CA ASN A 453 -3.93 -41.00 0.26
C ASN A 453 -3.79 -42.33 -0.52
N GLU A 454 -3.85 -42.30 -1.84
CA GLU A 454 -3.63 -43.49 -2.70
C GLU A 454 -2.14 -43.82 -2.86
N ILE A 455 -1.25 -42.83 -2.76
CA ILE A 455 0.18 -42.96 -3.09
C ILE A 455 1.04 -43.39 -1.88
N LYS A 456 0.45 -43.66 -0.71
CA LYS A 456 1.17 -44.22 0.45
C LYS A 456 1.80 -45.60 0.17
N ALA A 457 1.49 -46.24 -0.96
CA ALA A 457 2.04 -47.53 -1.36
C ALA A 457 3.44 -47.49 -1.99
N PHE A 458 4.08 -46.32 -2.21
CA PHE A 458 5.39 -46.26 -2.86
C PHE A 458 6.36 -45.32 -2.12
N GLU A 459 7.47 -45.88 -1.61
CA GLU A 459 8.60 -45.24 -0.89
C GLU A 459 9.39 -44.16 -1.69
N LYS A 460 8.75 -43.41 -2.58
CA LYS A 460 9.39 -42.34 -3.37
C LYS A 460 9.01 -40.94 -2.86
N LEU A 461 9.22 -40.71 -1.56
CA LEU A 461 8.68 -39.55 -0.82
C LEU A 461 9.34 -38.18 -1.16
N GLY A 462 10.47 -38.14 -1.87
CA GLY A 462 11.17 -36.89 -2.20
C GLY A 462 10.54 -36.07 -3.34
N ARG A 463 10.07 -36.71 -4.41
CA ARG A 463 9.51 -35.99 -5.59
C ARG A 463 8.09 -35.47 -5.38
N LEU A 464 7.28 -36.16 -4.57
CA LEU A 464 5.86 -35.82 -4.38
C LEU A 464 5.64 -34.63 -3.43
N ALA A 465 6.55 -34.36 -2.50
CA ALA A 465 6.51 -33.13 -1.69
C ALA A 465 6.82 -31.88 -2.55
N PHE A 466 7.79 -32.02 -3.48
CA PHE A 466 8.18 -31.00 -4.48
C PHE A 466 7.05 -30.60 -5.44
N MET A 467 6.03 -31.43 -5.51
CA MET A 467 4.91 -31.29 -6.43
C MET A 467 3.72 -30.52 -5.86
N ARG A 468 3.72 -30.27 -4.55
CA ARG A 468 2.65 -29.57 -3.82
C ARG A 468 2.87 -28.07 -3.82
N TRP A 469 4.11 -27.63 -3.67
CA TRP A 469 4.48 -26.23 -3.66
C TRP A 469 5.32 -25.92 -4.90
N VAL A 470 4.87 -24.95 -5.68
CA VAL A 470 5.50 -24.59 -6.95
C VAL A 470 6.12 -23.20 -6.81
N PRO A 471 7.42 -23.02 -7.08
CA PRO A 471 8.06 -21.71 -7.06
C PRO A 471 7.27 -20.69 -7.89
N PHE A 472 7.09 -19.48 -7.36
CA PHE A 472 6.26 -18.45 -7.98
C PHE A 472 6.72 -18.12 -9.40
N ASP A 473 8.04 -18.04 -9.64
CA ASP A 473 8.58 -17.72 -10.96
C ASP A 473 8.29 -18.83 -12.00
N ILE A 474 8.04 -20.08 -11.58
CA ILE A 474 7.58 -21.18 -12.45
C ILE A 474 6.05 -21.08 -12.67
N ALA A 475 5.30 -20.73 -11.63
CA ALA A 475 3.84 -20.61 -11.71
C ALA A 475 3.39 -19.37 -12.52
N ARG A 476 4.14 -18.27 -12.44
CA ARG A 476 3.76 -16.96 -13.00
C ARG A 476 3.40 -17.01 -14.48
N PRO A 477 4.23 -17.55 -15.40
CA PRO A 477 3.88 -17.60 -16.83
C PRO A 477 2.60 -18.39 -17.13
N LEU A 478 2.16 -19.27 -16.22
CA LEU A 478 0.92 -20.01 -16.34
C LEU A 478 -0.27 -19.16 -15.87
N LEU A 479 -0.11 -18.48 -14.73
CA LEU A 479 -1.11 -17.58 -14.18
C LEU A 479 -1.33 -16.33 -15.05
N ASP A 480 -0.29 -15.89 -15.76
CA ASP A 480 -0.39 -14.82 -16.76
C ASP A 480 -1.28 -15.24 -17.96
N LYS A 481 -1.44 -16.56 -18.22
CA LYS A 481 -2.23 -17.09 -19.35
C LYS A 481 -3.68 -17.44 -18.99
N LYS A 482 -3.95 -17.80 -17.73
CA LYS A 482 -5.28 -18.26 -17.27
C LYS A 482 -5.53 -17.80 -15.83
N SER A 483 -6.76 -17.42 -15.55
CA SER A 483 -7.21 -17.04 -14.20
C SER A 483 -7.04 -18.18 -13.18
N TYR A 484 -7.26 -19.43 -13.60
CA TYR A 484 -7.07 -20.63 -12.79
C TYR A 484 -6.16 -21.66 -13.49
N VAL A 485 -5.17 -22.19 -12.76
CA VAL A 485 -4.23 -23.21 -13.25
C VAL A 485 -3.95 -24.24 -12.17
N VAL A 486 -3.96 -25.51 -12.58
CA VAL A 486 -3.44 -26.62 -11.78
C VAL A 486 -1.92 -26.65 -11.94
N LEU A 487 -1.21 -26.08 -10.96
CA LEU A 487 0.25 -25.85 -11.04
C LEU A 487 1.06 -27.16 -11.17
N SER A 488 0.50 -28.27 -10.72
CA SER A 488 1.14 -29.57 -10.62
C SER A 488 1.42 -30.27 -11.95
N ASP A 489 0.63 -30.00 -12.98
CA ASP A 489 0.63 -30.75 -14.25
C ASP A 489 1.80 -30.37 -15.16
N PHE A 490 2.40 -29.20 -14.91
CA PHE A 490 3.48 -28.65 -15.71
C PHE A 490 4.87 -28.86 -15.08
N ALA A 491 4.95 -29.10 -13.76
CA ALA A 491 6.19 -29.49 -13.10
C ALA A 491 6.69 -30.90 -13.51
N THR A 492 5.87 -31.67 -14.25
CA THR A 492 6.15 -33.02 -14.75
C THR A 492 6.57 -33.10 -16.21
N ARG A 493 6.59 -31.99 -16.94
CA ARG A 493 7.12 -32.02 -18.32
C ARG A 493 8.63 -32.23 -18.27
N PRO A 494 9.20 -33.23 -18.99
CA PRO A 494 10.64 -33.33 -19.15
C PRO A 494 11.12 -32.02 -19.75
N TYR A 495 12.15 -31.44 -19.17
CA TYR A 495 12.93 -30.39 -19.81
C TYR A 495 13.53 -31.05 -21.07
N GLU A 496 12.94 -30.83 -22.24
CA GLU A 496 13.59 -31.19 -23.50
C GLU A 496 14.82 -30.28 -23.62
N ALA A 497 15.97 -30.85 -23.30
CA ALA A 497 17.25 -30.25 -23.59
C ALA A 497 17.41 -30.20 -25.11
N SER A 498 17.01 -29.08 -25.73
CA SER A 498 17.52 -28.72 -27.04
C SER A 498 18.93 -28.21 -26.86
N SER A 499 19.88 -29.10 -27.12
CA SER A 499 21.28 -28.83 -27.34
C SER A 499 21.45 -27.98 -28.61
N THR A 500 21.57 -26.67 -28.43
CA THR A 500 22.44 -25.84 -29.28
C THR A 500 23.28 -25.02 -28.34
N GLY A 501 24.55 -25.40 -28.23
CA GLY A 501 25.55 -24.61 -27.52
C GLY A 501 25.72 -23.27 -28.22
N THR A 502 25.32 -22.22 -27.53
CA THR A 502 25.82 -20.88 -27.77
C THR A 502 26.00 -20.23 -26.40
N SER A 503 27.21 -19.73 -26.17
CA SER A 503 27.67 -18.91 -25.06
C SER A 503 26.60 -18.07 -24.37
N ILE A 504 26.72 -17.96 -23.04
CA ILE A 504 26.04 -16.97 -22.19
C ILE A 504 25.86 -15.66 -22.96
N PRO A 505 24.63 -15.27 -23.32
CA PRO A 505 24.39 -13.90 -23.74
C PRO A 505 24.27 -13.09 -22.46
N ASP A 506 25.17 -12.12 -22.28
CA ASP A 506 24.92 -10.94 -21.47
C ASP A 506 23.57 -10.34 -21.91
N TYR A 507 22.51 -10.65 -21.16
CA TYR A 507 21.18 -10.15 -21.47
C TYR A 507 21.02 -8.76 -20.87
N ASN A 508 21.53 -7.78 -21.63
CA ASN A 508 20.91 -6.47 -21.75
C ASN A 508 19.44 -6.66 -22.14
N GLY A 509 18.52 -6.28 -21.24
CA GLY A 509 17.09 -6.38 -21.48
C GLY A 509 16.67 -5.54 -22.71
N PRO A 510 15.70 -6.01 -23.52
CA PRO A 510 15.17 -5.19 -24.59
C PRO A 510 14.37 -4.03 -23.98
N ASN A 511 14.78 -2.82 -24.32
CA ASN A 511 13.96 -1.61 -24.23
C ASN A 511 12.71 -1.82 -25.10
N MET A 512 11.58 -2.16 -24.47
CA MET A 512 10.28 -1.79 -24.98
C MET A 512 9.68 -0.74 -24.05
N SER A 513 9.44 0.40 -24.66
CA SER A 513 8.76 1.59 -24.17
C SER A 513 7.41 1.27 -23.52
N SER A 514 7.31 1.45 -22.21
CA SER A 514 6.06 1.84 -21.56
C SER A 514 6.19 3.31 -21.13
N SER A 515 5.77 4.18 -22.04
CA SER A 515 5.49 5.58 -21.79
C SER A 515 4.36 5.76 -20.76
N ASN A 516 4.57 6.75 -19.88
CA ASN A 516 3.70 7.36 -18.89
C ASN A 516 3.36 6.55 -17.62
N GLU A 517 3.60 7.00 -16.38
CA GLU A 517 3.65 8.31 -15.69
C GLU A 517 2.46 8.51 -14.75
N ARG A 518 2.80 8.71 -13.46
CA ARG A 518 2.13 9.54 -12.44
C ARG A 518 0.63 9.32 -12.21
N GLY A 519 0.35 8.44 -11.26
CA GLY A 519 -0.74 8.60 -10.31
C GLY A 519 -0.18 9.11 -8.99
N GLU A 520 -0.84 10.11 -8.44
CA GLU A 520 -0.61 10.71 -7.13
C GLU A 520 -0.61 9.67 -6.01
N ALA A 521 -0.09 10.07 -4.85
CA ALA A 521 -0.11 9.29 -3.63
C ALA A 521 -1.56 9.11 -3.13
N GLY A 522 -2.28 8.17 -3.72
CA GLY A 522 -3.51 7.60 -3.20
C GLY A 522 -3.17 6.44 -2.26
N ALA A 523 -3.64 6.54 -1.02
CA ALA A 523 -3.48 5.53 0.00
C ALA A 523 -4.44 4.36 -0.26
N ASP A 524 -4.08 3.45 -1.16
CA ASP A 524 -4.91 2.27 -1.47
C ASP A 524 -4.29 1.00 -0.86
N HIS A 525 -4.59 0.75 0.42
CA HIS A 525 -4.27 -0.49 1.10
C HIS A 525 -5.46 -1.00 1.92
N GLU A 526 -6.57 -1.27 1.25
CA GLU A 526 -7.58 -2.20 1.77
C GLU A 526 -7.03 -3.62 1.67
N VAL A 527 -6.87 -4.27 2.82
CA VAL A 527 -6.74 -5.72 2.92
C VAL A 527 -8.10 -6.31 2.53
N LEU A 528 -8.14 -7.25 1.59
CA LEU A 528 -9.38 -7.94 1.22
C LEU A 528 -9.88 -8.74 2.43
N ASP A 529 -10.86 -8.19 3.14
CA ASP A 529 -11.87 -8.97 3.83
C ASP A 529 -12.98 -9.32 2.82
N ALA A 530 -13.47 -10.55 2.94
CA ALA A 530 -14.45 -11.13 2.05
C ALA A 530 -15.88 -10.77 2.50
N ASP A 531 -16.17 -9.47 2.62
CA ASP A 531 -17.52 -8.95 2.87
C ASP A 531 -17.88 -7.99 1.73
N GLU A 532 -18.32 -8.55 0.59
CA GLU A 532 -19.23 -7.82 -0.29
C GLU A 532 -20.60 -7.86 0.37
N ASP A 533 -21.24 -6.70 0.61
CA ASP A 533 -22.68 -6.54 0.39
C ASP A 533 -23.13 -5.07 0.34
N ASN A 534 -24.05 -4.85 -0.58
CA ASN A 534 -24.55 -3.58 -1.09
C ASN A 534 -25.74 -3.06 -0.25
N LYS A 535 -25.92 -1.73 -0.26
CA LYS A 535 -26.88 -0.96 0.55
C LYS A 535 -28.35 -1.16 0.15
N SER A 536 -29.24 -0.97 1.11
CA SER A 536 -30.53 -0.29 0.90
C SER A 536 -30.99 0.44 2.17
N ASP A 537 -31.34 1.71 2.02
CA ASP A 537 -31.71 2.67 3.06
C ASP A 537 -33.07 2.40 3.70
N VAL A 538 -33.15 2.54 5.04
CA VAL A 538 -34.38 2.95 5.74
C VAL A 538 -33.97 3.76 6.98
N GLU A 539 -34.31 5.05 7.00
CA GLU A 539 -34.30 5.91 8.20
C GLU A 539 -35.43 5.50 9.16
N VAL A 540 -35.13 5.24 10.44
CA VAL A 540 -36.08 5.48 11.55
C VAL A 540 -35.31 5.84 12.84
N SER A 541 -35.87 6.81 13.54
CA SER A 541 -35.48 7.56 14.73
C SER A 541 -35.27 6.76 16.04
N ARG A 542 -34.44 7.33 16.94
CA ARG A 542 -34.14 6.96 18.37
C ARG A 542 -35.43 6.92 19.24
N GLU A 543 -35.67 6.15 20.32
CA GLU A 543 -34.95 5.34 21.35
C GLU A 543 -35.88 4.19 21.89
N PRO A 544 -35.66 3.53 23.07
CA PRO A 544 -34.75 2.42 23.36
C PRO A 544 -35.51 1.14 23.80
N LEU A 545 -35.40 0.01 23.08
CA LEU A 545 -35.99 -1.26 23.56
C LEU A 545 -35.21 -2.52 23.13
N ARG A 546 -35.05 -3.42 24.11
CA ARG A 546 -34.82 -4.88 24.06
C ARG A 546 -34.35 -5.48 22.73
N ASN A 547 -33.16 -6.08 22.76
CA ASN A 547 -32.65 -7.16 21.90
C ASN A 547 -33.70 -7.80 20.96
N GLU A 548 -33.86 -7.26 19.75
CA GLU A 548 -34.43 -8.02 18.64
C GLU A 548 -33.39 -9.07 18.21
N LEU A 549 -33.72 -10.35 18.42
CA LEU A 549 -33.09 -11.42 17.67
C LEU A 549 -33.38 -11.17 16.19
N MET A 550 -32.40 -10.64 15.45
CA MET A 550 -32.37 -10.75 14.00
C MET A 550 -32.53 -12.24 13.66
N MET A 551 -33.71 -12.65 13.19
CA MET A 551 -33.93 -14.02 12.72
C MET A 551 -33.17 -14.20 11.41
N PHE A 552 -31.95 -14.71 11.49
CA PHE A 552 -31.17 -15.07 10.33
C PHE A 552 -31.87 -16.20 9.55
N ASN A 553 -32.06 -16.04 8.24
CA ASN A 553 -32.66 -17.09 7.41
C ASN A 553 -31.64 -18.19 7.10
N VAL A 554 -31.37 -19.02 8.11
CA VAL A 554 -30.42 -20.14 8.02
C VAL A 554 -30.90 -21.28 7.11
N GLY A 555 -32.19 -21.30 6.72
CA GLY A 555 -32.79 -22.39 5.98
C GLY A 555 -32.19 -22.63 4.60
N ASN A 556 -31.61 -21.59 3.99
CA ASN A 556 -31.01 -21.67 2.65
C ASN A 556 -29.52 -22.04 2.65
N ILE A 557 -28.89 -22.15 3.82
CA ILE A 557 -27.47 -22.54 3.90
C ILE A 557 -27.27 -23.94 3.34
N LEU A 558 -26.26 -24.10 2.49
CA LEU A 558 -25.84 -25.39 1.94
C LEU A 558 -24.97 -26.12 2.95
N ILE A 559 -25.39 -27.31 3.35
CA ILE A 559 -24.66 -28.19 4.25
C ILE A 559 -24.08 -29.35 3.43
N ASP A 560 -22.78 -29.59 3.57
CA ASP A 560 -22.13 -30.78 3.02
C ASP A 560 -22.10 -31.89 4.08
N LEU A 561 -22.67 -33.04 3.71
CA LEU A 561 -22.65 -34.29 4.46
C LEU A 561 -21.97 -35.34 3.58
N HIS A 562 -20.69 -35.63 3.87
CA HIS A 562 -19.89 -36.62 3.13
C HIS A 562 -19.93 -36.45 1.61
N GLY A 563 -19.83 -35.20 1.12
CA GLY A 563 -19.84 -34.88 -0.32
C GLY A 563 -21.21 -34.73 -0.96
N SER A 564 -22.30 -34.91 -0.18
CA SER A 564 -23.66 -34.59 -0.61
C SER A 564 -24.12 -33.27 -0.02
N ARG A 565 -24.66 -32.37 -0.86
CA ARG A 565 -25.04 -31.01 -0.47
C ARG A 565 -26.55 -30.89 -0.30
N PHE A 566 -26.98 -30.40 0.86
CA PHE A 566 -28.40 -30.20 1.19
C PHE A 566 -28.63 -28.81 1.74
N ARG A 567 -29.78 -28.19 1.43
CA ARG A 567 -30.19 -26.98 2.15
C ARG A 567 -30.66 -27.34 3.55
N PHE A 568 -30.31 -26.53 4.55
CA PHE A 568 -30.69 -26.81 5.94
C PHE A 568 -32.20 -26.97 6.15
N LYS A 569 -33.04 -26.21 5.42
CA LYS A 569 -34.50 -26.38 5.46
C LYS A 569 -34.97 -27.77 5.04
N ASN A 570 -34.27 -28.42 4.10
CA ASN A 570 -34.59 -29.76 3.65
C ASN A 570 -34.13 -30.78 4.70
N LEU A 571 -32.95 -30.58 5.29
CA LEU A 571 -32.48 -31.42 6.39
C LEU A 571 -33.43 -31.40 7.58
N ARG A 572 -33.92 -30.21 7.98
CA ARG A 572 -34.86 -30.04 9.09
C ARG A 572 -36.13 -30.89 8.96
N GLN A 573 -36.57 -31.19 7.75
CA GLN A 573 -37.78 -31.98 7.49
C GLN A 573 -37.55 -33.50 7.62
N VAL A 574 -36.29 -33.96 7.58
CA VAL A 574 -35.94 -35.39 7.55
C VAL A 574 -35.71 -35.97 8.95
N PHE A 575 -35.36 -35.16 9.94
CA PHE A 575 -35.00 -35.61 11.29
C PHE A 575 -36.21 -35.86 12.21
N GLY A 576 -36.15 -36.95 12.98
CA GLY A 576 -37.22 -37.39 13.88
C GLY A 576 -37.27 -36.65 15.23
N PRO A 577 -38.20 -37.00 16.13
CA PRO A 577 -38.38 -36.35 17.43
C PRO A 577 -37.14 -36.39 18.34
N THR A 578 -36.34 -37.45 18.27
CA THR A 578 -35.09 -37.66 19.01
C THR A 578 -33.95 -36.74 18.57
N ASP A 579 -33.99 -36.26 17.33
CA ASP A 579 -32.91 -35.47 16.71
C ASP A 579 -33.15 -33.96 16.83
N LYS A 580 -34.27 -33.54 17.42
CA LYS A 580 -34.62 -32.11 17.59
C LYS A 580 -33.55 -31.32 18.33
N ARG A 581 -32.86 -31.93 19.30
CA ARG A 581 -31.77 -31.27 20.04
C ARG A 581 -30.56 -31.01 19.14
N PHE A 582 -30.16 -31.99 18.33
CA PHE A 582 -29.07 -31.85 17.38
C PHE A 582 -29.38 -30.78 16.32
N ILE A 583 -30.59 -30.80 15.76
CA ILE A 583 -31.03 -29.78 14.80
C ILE A 583 -31.06 -28.38 15.41
N ARG A 584 -31.47 -28.25 16.67
CA ARG A 584 -31.45 -26.96 17.36
C ARG A 584 -30.03 -26.45 17.60
N GLU A 585 -29.11 -27.32 17.98
CA GLU A 585 -27.69 -26.97 18.14
C GLU A 585 -27.09 -26.54 16.79
N LEU A 586 -27.36 -27.30 15.73
CA LEU A 586 -26.92 -26.96 14.38
C LEU A 586 -27.50 -25.62 13.91
N GLU A 587 -28.79 -25.35 14.18
CA GLU A 587 -29.42 -24.06 13.89
C GLU A 587 -28.67 -22.91 14.57
N LEU A 588 -28.33 -23.04 15.86
CA LEU A 588 -27.55 -22.03 16.59
C LEU A 588 -26.13 -21.85 16.01
N GLN A 589 -25.49 -22.92 15.56
CA GLN A 589 -24.19 -22.84 14.89
C GLN A 589 -24.29 -22.13 13.54
N LEU A 590 -25.35 -22.37 12.79
CA LEU A 590 -25.61 -21.72 11.52
C LEU A 590 -25.96 -20.23 11.70
N GLU A 591 -26.74 -19.87 12.73
CA GLU A 591 -27.00 -18.47 13.06
C GLU A 591 -25.69 -17.72 13.37
N ARG A 592 -24.81 -18.35 14.15
CA ARG A 592 -23.46 -17.82 14.43
C ARG A 592 -22.64 -17.69 13.15
N PHE A 593 -22.69 -18.68 12.27
CA PHE A 593 -22.02 -18.66 10.97
C PHE A 593 -22.50 -17.50 10.10
N VAL A 594 -23.83 -17.30 9.97
CA VAL A 594 -24.40 -16.15 9.23
C VAL A 594 -23.95 -14.83 9.85
N THR A 595 -23.86 -14.76 11.18
CA THR A 595 -23.38 -13.55 11.85
C THR A 595 -21.90 -13.25 11.55
N VAL A 596 -21.10 -14.25 11.14
CA VAL A 596 -19.68 -14.06 10.78
C VAL A 596 -19.51 -13.80 9.29
N VAL A 597 -20.26 -14.51 8.45
CA VAL A 597 -20.08 -14.52 7.00
C VAL A 597 -20.99 -13.52 6.29
N GLY A 598 -22.00 -12.99 6.97
CA GLY A 598 -23.03 -12.16 6.34
C GLY A 598 -24.13 -13.00 5.68
N ASN A 599 -25.29 -12.37 5.49
CA ASN A 599 -26.48 -13.07 5.04
C ASN A 599 -26.38 -13.52 3.57
N GLU A 600 -25.86 -12.69 2.66
CA GLU A 600 -25.73 -13.05 1.24
C GLU A 600 -24.75 -14.21 1.04
N LEU A 601 -23.53 -14.06 1.54
CA LEU A 601 -22.46 -15.05 1.38
C LEU A 601 -22.76 -16.38 2.06
N SER A 602 -23.45 -16.37 3.21
CA SER A 602 -23.84 -17.60 3.92
C SER A 602 -24.72 -18.53 3.08
N SER A 603 -25.45 -17.99 2.10
CA SER A 603 -26.30 -18.77 1.18
C SER A 603 -25.52 -19.39 0.01
N ARG A 604 -24.31 -18.89 -0.26
CA ARG A 604 -23.43 -19.31 -1.37
C ARG A 604 -22.28 -20.20 -0.89
N ILE A 605 -21.88 -20.08 0.37
CA ILE A 605 -20.83 -20.88 0.99
C ILE A 605 -21.40 -22.21 1.49
N ILE A 606 -20.58 -23.25 1.38
CA ILE A 606 -20.92 -24.60 1.85
C ILE A 606 -20.43 -24.75 3.28
N TYR A 607 -21.35 -25.02 4.19
CA TYR A 607 -21.07 -25.37 5.57
C TYR A 607 -20.80 -26.88 5.66
N SER A 608 -19.56 -27.26 5.92
CA SER A 608 -19.20 -28.69 6.06
C SER A 608 -19.32 -29.12 7.52
N LEU A 609 -20.08 -30.20 7.75
CA LEU A 609 -20.09 -30.89 9.03
C LEU A 609 -18.92 -31.88 9.04
N GLY A 610 -17.82 -31.46 9.67
CA GLY A 610 -16.58 -32.23 9.78
C GLY A 610 -16.63 -33.35 10.79
#